data_AF-A0A3N0C1V3-F1
#
_entry.id   AF-A0A3N0C1V3-F1
#
_cell.length_a   1.000
_cell.length_b   1.000
_cell.length_c   1.000
_cell.angle_alpha   90.00
_cell.angle_beta   90.00
_cell.angle_gamma   90.00
#
_symmetry.space_group_name_H-M   'P 1'
#
loop_
_entity.id
_entity.type
_entity.pdbx_description
1 polymer ?
#
loop_
_entity_poly.entity_id
_entity_poly.type
_entity_poly.pdbx_seq_one_letter_code
_entity_poly.pdbx_strand_id
1 'polypeptide(L)' 'MIQVIPQAIDEFTCYSCILVRRRSQIALRKGTHAFCTDCEG' A
#
# COMPACT_ATOMS: atom_id res chain seq x y z
N MET A 1 -16.81 -11.67 -20.07
CA MET A 1 -17.05 -11.50 -18.62
C MET A 1 -15.86 -10.75 -18.05
N ILE A 2 -16.05 -9.62 -17.38
CA ILE A 2 -14.97 -8.87 -16.73
C ILE A 2 -14.85 -9.37 -15.29
N GLN A 3 -13.66 -9.79 -14.89
CA GLN A 3 -13.40 -10.30 -13.54
C GLN A 3 -12.50 -9.30 -12.83
N VAL A 4 -13.04 -8.61 -11.83
CA VAL A 4 -12.28 -7.69 -10.99
C VAL A 4 -11.66 -8.50 -9.86
N ILE A 5 -10.33 -8.60 -9.85
CA ILE A 5 -9.58 -9.22 -8.75
C ILE A 5 -9.45 -8.15 -7.65
N PRO A 6 -10.01 -8.37 -6.44
CA PRO A 6 -9.85 -7.42 -5.35
C PRO A 6 -8.39 -7.39 -4.87
N GLN A 7 -7.94 -6.23 -4.41
CA GLN A 7 -6.62 -6.06 -3.82
C GLN A 7 -6.48 -7.00 -2.62
N ALA A 8 -5.39 -7.77 -2.52
CA ALA A 8 -5.25 -8.71 -1.42
C ALA A 8 -5.17 -7.97 -0.07
N ILE A 9 -5.65 -8.60 1.00
CA ILE A 9 -5.67 -8.02 2.37
C ILE A 9 -4.28 -7.60 2.89
N ASP A 10 -3.23 -8.18 2.28
CA ASP A 10 -1.84 -7.95 2.60
C ASP A 10 -1.16 -6.99 1.61
N GLU A 11 -1.90 -6.30 0.76
CA GLU A 11 -1.37 -5.31 -0.19
C GLU A 11 -1.90 -3.92 0.12
N PHE A 12 -1.05 -2.91 -0.02
CA PHE A 12 -1.44 -1.52 0.11
C PHE A 12 -0.73 -0.67 -0.94
N THR A 13 -1.35 0.45 -1.31
CA THR A 13 -0.73 1.46 -2.18
C THR A 13 -0.09 2.52 -1.31
N CYS A 14 1.22 2.72 -1.47
CA CYS A 14 1.91 3.81 -0.77
C CYS A 14 1.43 5.16 -1.31
N TYR A 15 1.12 6.10 -0.42
CA TYR A 15 0.62 7.42 -0.84
C TYR A 15 1.72 8.34 -1.40
N SER A 16 2.99 8.08 -1.05
CA SER A 16 4.13 8.88 -1.54
C SER A 16 4.58 8.44 -2.94
N CYS A 17 4.81 7.14 -3.15
CA CYS A 17 5.31 6.62 -4.43
C CYS A 17 4.24 5.94 -5.31
N ILE A 18 3.00 5.82 -4.84
CA ILE A 18 1.83 5.25 -5.56
C ILE A 18 2.05 3.78 -6.02
N LEU A 19 3.05 3.10 -5.44
CA LEU A 19 3.35 1.70 -5.70
C LEU A 19 2.55 0.77 -4.79
N VAL A 20 2.12 -0.37 -5.35
CA VAL A 20 1.55 -1.48 -4.59
C VAL A 20 2.67 -2.23 -3.88
N ARG A 21 2.57 -2.33 -2.55
CA ARG A 21 3.53 -3.00 -1.68
C ARG A 21 2.80 -3.94 -0.73
N ARG A 22 3.54 -4.89 -0.15
CA ARG A 22 3.02 -5.76 0.91
C ARG A 22 2.84 -4.99 2.21
N ARG A 23 1.79 -5.28 2.98
CA ARG A 23 1.44 -4.61 4.23
C ARG A 23 2.56 -4.68 5.28
N SER A 24 3.43 -5.67 5.18
CA SER A 24 4.67 -5.77 5.97
C SER A 24 5.67 -4.64 5.73
N GLN A 25 5.57 -3.90 4.61
CA GLN A 25 6.46 -2.80 4.23
C GLN A 25 5.89 -1.42 4.62
N ILE A 26 4.86 -1.37 5.48
CA ILE A 26 4.28 -0.12 5.96
C ILE A 26 5.17 0.46 7.06
N ALA A 27 5.69 1.66 6.85
CA ALA A 27 6.41 2.42 7.87
C ALA A 27 5.47 3.29 8.71
N LEU A 28 4.60 4.05 8.04
CA LEU A 28 3.72 5.00 8.70
C LEU A 28 2.29 4.86 8.17
N ARG A 29 1.30 4.95 9.07
CA ARG A 29 -0.10 5.17 8.69
C ARG A 29 -0.60 6.47 9.28
N LYS A 30 -0.97 7.41 8.42
CA LYS A 30 -1.57 8.70 8.79
C LYS A 30 -3.00 8.75 8.29
N GLY A 31 -3.93 8.30 9.14
CA GLY A 31 -5.35 8.18 8.79
C GLY A 31 -5.57 7.18 7.64
N THR A 32 -6.06 7.69 6.51
CA THR A 32 -6.29 6.91 5.28
C THR A 32 -5.04 6.71 4.43
N HIS A 33 -3.94 7.41 4.73
CA HIS A 33 -2.70 7.34 3.94
C HIS A 33 -1.69 6.39 4.60
N ALA A 34 -1.16 5.46 3.82
CA ALA A 34 -0.10 4.56 4.23
C ALA A 34 1.17 4.88 3.45
N PHE A 35 2.30 4.88 4.15
CA PHE A 35 3.62 5.19 3.60
C PHE A 35 4.52 3.95 3.75
N CYS A 36 5.27 3.60 2.70
CA CYS A 36 6.20 2.49 2.75
C CYS A 36 7.52 2.90 3.43
N THR A 37 8.23 1.90 3.97
CA THR A 37 9.58 2.07 4.55
C THR A 37 10.60 2.69 3.60
N ASP A 38 10.38 2.58 2.29
CA ASP A 38 11.22 3.21 1.26
C ASP A 38 11.01 4.73 1.15
N CYS A 39 9.85 5.26 1.57
CA CYS A 39 9.55 6.69 1.50
C CYS A 39 9.78 7.44 2.82
N GLU A 40 9.77 6.73 3.94
CA GLU A 40 10.08 7.26 5.28
C GLU A 40 11.54 6.96 5.70
N GLY A 41 12.28 6.21 4.88
CA GLY A 41 13.67 5.79 5.10
C GLY A 41 14.70 6.71 4.47
#